data_AF-A0AAN8F9Q9-F1
#
_entry.id   AF-A0AAN8F9Q9-F1
#
_cell.length_a   1.000
_cell.length_b   1.000
_cell.length_c   1.000
_cell.angle_alpha   90.00
_cell.angle_beta   90.00
_cell.angle_gamma   90.00
#
_symmetry.space_group_name_H-M   'P 1'
#
loop_
_entity.id
_entity.type
_entity.pdbx_description
1 polymer ?
#
loop_
_entity_poly.entity_id
_entity_poly.type
_entity_poly.pdbx_seq_one_letter_code
_entity_poly.pdbx_strand_id
1 'polypeptide(L)' 'TDKLWLSFEDLRSVKAKADYAKDLSIAGVMVFHIGSDDVYGTCGSGTYPLLKAIHRKIQ' A
#
# COMPACT_ATOMS: atom_id res chain seq x y z
N THR A 1 4.38 -6.01 29.29
CA THR A 1 3.01 -6.44 28.94
C THR A 1 2.90 -6.47 27.43
N ASP A 2 3.83 -7.18 26.78
CA ASP A 2 4.20 -6.91 25.39
C ASP A 2 3.76 -8.06 24.51
N LYS A 3 2.44 -8.14 24.33
CA LYS A 3 1.79 -9.13 23.45
C LYS A 3 1.09 -8.41 22.29
N LEU A 4 1.80 -7.53 21.59
CA LEU A 4 1.27 -6.87 20.41
C LEU A 4 1.95 -7.43 19.16
N TRP A 5 1.16 -8.10 18.33
CA TRP A 5 1.57 -8.52 16.99
C TRP A 5 0.63 -7.85 16.00
N LEU A 6 1.21 -7.15 15.02
CA LEU A 6 0.48 -6.42 13.99
C LEU A 6 1.02 -6.84 12.62
N SER A 7 0.12 -7.24 11.74
CA SER A 7 0.39 -7.36 10.31
C SER A 7 -0.28 -6.24 9.57
N PHE A 8 0.47 -5.60 8.68
CA PHE A 8 0.03 -4.47 7.89
C PHE A 8 0.79 -4.47 6.56
N GLU A 9 0.40 -3.57 5.67
CA GLU A 9 1.06 -3.38 4.39
C GLU A 9 2.17 -2.34 4.48
N ASP A 10 3.32 -2.63 3.87
CA ASP A 10 4.42 -1.69 3.71
C ASP A 10 4.65 -1.37 2.22
N LEU A 11 5.60 -0.46 1.92
CA LEU A 11 5.91 -0.10 0.53
C LEU A 11 6.37 -1.28 -0.32
N ARG A 12 6.96 -2.32 0.27
CA ARG A 12 7.47 -3.49 -0.45
C ARG A 12 6.32 -4.46 -0.75
N SER A 13 5.44 -4.73 0.21
CA SER A 13 4.30 -5.64 0.03
C SER A 13 3.28 -5.09 -0.98
N VAL A 14 2.93 -3.80 -0.91
CA VAL A 14 1.99 -3.20 -1.86
C VAL A 14 2.54 -3.14 -3.29
N LYS A 15 3.85 -2.92 -3.45
CA LYS A 15 4.51 -2.97 -4.77
C LYS A 15 4.49 -4.38 -5.34
N ALA A 16 4.82 -5.39 -4.54
CA ALA A 16 4.79 -6.79 -4.98
C ALA A 16 3.38 -7.23 -5.38
N LYS A 17 2.34 -6.83 -4.61
CA LYS A 17 0.95 -7.12 -4.95
C LYS A 17 0.48 -6.40 -6.22
N ALA A 18 0.93 -5.16 -6.43
CA ALA A 18 0.63 -4.41 -7.64
C ALA A 18 1.31 -5.02 -8.87
N ASP A 19 2.57 -5.45 -8.76
CA ASP A 19 3.27 -6.19 -9.82
C ASP A 19 2.52 -7.51 -10.13
N TYR A 20 2.13 -8.27 -9.10
CA TYR A 20 1.36 -9.50 -9.28
C TYR A 20 0.00 -9.27 -9.96
N ALA A 21 -0.69 -8.17 -9.65
CA ALA A 21 -1.93 -7.80 -10.33
C ALA A 21 -1.71 -7.53 -11.84
N LYS A 22 -0.58 -6.93 -12.22
CA LYS A 22 -0.22 -6.73 -13.64
C LYS A 22 0.05 -8.05 -14.34
N ASP A 23 0.81 -8.93 -13.69
CA ASP A 23 1.14 -10.24 -14.25
C ASP A 23 -0.12 -11.08 -14.51
N LEU A 24 -1.15 -10.93 -13.67
CA LEU A 24 -2.45 -11.57 -13.86
C LEU A 24 -3.34 -10.90 -14.92
N SER A 25 -2.96 -9.73 -15.46
CA SER A 25 -3.77 -8.95 -16.40
C SER A 25 -5.20 -8.66 -15.90
N ILE A 26 -5.35 -8.40 -14.60
CA ILE A 26 -6.64 -7.99 -14.01
C ILE A 26 -6.84 -6.47 -14.10
N ALA A 27 -8.08 -6.01 -13.89
CA ALA A 27 -8.47 -4.61 -14.08
C ALA A 27 -7.74 -3.61 -13.15
N GLY A 28 -7.19 -4.06 -12.01
CA GLY A 28 -6.44 -3.20 -11.11
C GLY A 28 -6.43 -3.70 -9.67
N VAL A 29 -6.12 -2.79 -8.75
CA VAL A 29 -6.04 -3.04 -7.30
C VAL A 29 -7.04 -2.14 -6.58
N MET A 30 -7.84 -2.72 -5.69
CA MET A 30 -8.73 -1.99 -4.78
C MET A 30 -8.02 -1.75 -3.45
N VAL A 31 -8.20 -0.55 -2.86
CA VAL A 31 -7.62 -0.17 -1.56
C VAL A 31 -8.73 0.07 -0.55
N PHE A 32 -8.70 -0.64 0.57
CA PHE A 32 -9.56 -0.41 1.72
C PHE A 32 -8.71 0.01 2.93
N HIS A 33 -8.77 1.25 3.39
CA HIS A 33 -9.37 2.42 2.73
C HIS A 33 -8.41 3.60 2.80
N ILE A 34 -8.67 4.64 2.00
CA ILE A 34 -7.75 5.77 1.80
C ILE A 34 -7.37 6.49 3.11
N GLY A 35 -8.27 6.54 4.09
CA GLY A 35 -8.05 7.13 5.41
C GLY A 35 -7.14 6.35 6.35
N SER A 36 -6.83 5.08 6.03
CA SER A 36 -5.91 4.23 6.80
C SER A 36 -4.46 4.29 6.30
N ASP A 37 -4.20 5.00 5.20
CA ASP A 37 -2.84 5.31 4.76
C ASP A 37 -2.31 6.54 5.55
N ASP A 38 -1.06 6.91 5.34
CA ASP A 38 -0.49 8.13 5.95
C ASP A 38 -1.06 9.40 5.28
N VAL A 39 -2.29 9.76 5.63
CA VAL A 39 -3.04 10.90 5.09
C VAL A 39 -2.32 12.22 5.35
N TYR A 40 -1.68 12.33 6.52
CA TYR A 40 -1.09 13.58 7.02
C TYR A 40 0.43 13.66 6.79
N GLY A 41 1.06 12.60 6.28
CA GLY A 41 2.50 12.55 6.03
C GLY A 41 3.34 12.48 7.31
N THR A 42 2.78 11.98 8.41
CA THR A 42 3.43 11.98 9.73
C THR A 42 4.49 10.88 9.85
N CYS A 43 4.49 9.88 8.97
CA CYS A 43 5.46 8.78 8.94
C CYS A 43 6.72 9.10 8.11
N GLY A 44 6.86 10.32 7.57
CA GLY A 44 8.07 10.78 6.87
C GLY A 44 8.22 10.33 5.41
N SER A 45 7.26 9.60 4.86
CA SER A 45 7.24 9.17 3.45
C SER A 45 6.33 10.04 2.55
N GLY A 46 5.92 11.21 3.05
CA GLY A 46 4.91 12.06 2.43
C GLY A 46 3.50 11.48 2.54
N THR A 47 2.51 12.17 1.97
CA THR A 47 1.10 11.75 2.06
C THR A 47 0.79 10.56 1.16
N TYR A 48 -0.09 9.66 1.60
CA TYR A 48 -0.58 8.49 0.85
C TYR A 48 0.54 7.62 0.23
N PRO A 49 1.58 7.23 1.00
CA PRO A 49 2.73 6.52 0.47
C PRO A 49 2.36 5.15 -0.13
N LEU A 50 1.44 4.40 0.48
CA LEU A 50 1.03 3.09 -0.02
C LEU A 50 0.20 3.23 -1.30
N LEU A 51 -0.78 4.12 -1.32
CA LEU A 51 -1.62 4.36 -2.50
C LEU A 51 -0.78 4.85 -3.69
N LYS A 52 0.16 5.78 -3.46
CA LYS A 52 1.07 6.28 -4.51
C LYS A 52 2.00 5.17 -5.01
N ALA A 53 2.44 4.26 -4.15
CA ALA A 53 3.28 3.14 -4.55
C ALA A 53 2.52 2.15 -5.45
N ILE A 54 1.27 1.83 -5.12
CA ILE A 54 0.39 1.01 -5.97
C ILE A 54 0.21 1.68 -7.32
N HIS A 55 -0.18 2.96 -7.34
CA HIS A 55 -0.41 3.72 -8.57
C HIS A 55 0.80 3.69 -9.52
N ARG A 56 2.00 3.95 -9.00
CA ARG A 56 3.24 3.92 -9.80
C ARG A 56 3.56 2.55 -10.40
N LYS A 57 3.08 1.46 -9.77
CA LYS A 57 3.30 0.11 -10.29
C LYS A 57 2.31 -0.23 -11.39
N ILE A 58 1.03 0.08 -11.21
CA ILE A 58 -0.05 -0.31 -12.15
C ILE A 58 -0.19 0.60 -13.39
N GLN A 59 0.55 1.71 -13.46
CA GLN A 59 0.79 2.42 -14.73
C GLN A 59 1.66 1.60 -15.69
#